data_AF-A0A0B8PK55-F1
#
_entry.id   AF-A0A0B8PK55-F1
#
_cell.length_a   1.000
_cell.length_b   1.000
_cell.length_c   1.000
_cell.angle_alpha   90.00
_cell.angle_beta   90.00
_cell.angle_gamma   90.00
#
_symmetry.space_group_name_H-M   'P 1'
#
loop_
_entity.id
_entity.type
_entity.pdbx_description
1 polymer ?
#
loop_
_entity_poly.entity_id
_entity_poly.type
_entity_poly.pdbx_seq_one_letter_code
_entity_poly.pdbx_strand_id
1 'polypeptide(L)'
;MRDFLQQAKETNSLIAIGDLIYNPQNQTLYKQAASIDIEPRTIELLELLLTSVGQPLSAETIIDSIWQSKYISKNVLTNRISTLRALFQEQMPELDATKLLVTYPRKGYFLNPANLSLTKWISKSRSSSIQLVQVHQADKPSLIPFVQCFSSLRLGWDGNCGNSPTPLACKHETNY
;
A
#
# COMPACT_ATOMS: atom_id res chain seq x y z
N MET A 1 -23.85 0.78 14.44
CA MET A 1 -23.03 1.40 13.37
C MET A 1 -21.65 1.68 13.97
N ARG A 2 -20.56 1.34 13.26
CA ARG A 2 -19.20 1.66 13.75
C ARG A 2 -18.62 2.75 12.87
N ASP A 3 -18.30 3.89 13.47
CA ASP A 3 -17.67 5.02 12.81
C ASP A 3 -16.14 4.90 12.94
N PHE A 4 -15.53 4.23 11.96
CA PHE A 4 -14.08 4.07 11.92
C PHE A 4 -13.38 5.41 11.65
N LEU A 5 -14.02 6.31 10.91
CA LEU A 5 -13.45 7.59 10.54
C LEU A 5 -13.30 8.49 11.76
N GLN A 6 -14.37 8.64 12.54
CA GLN A 6 -14.36 9.44 13.76
C GLN A 6 -13.39 8.85 14.79
N GLN A 7 -13.44 7.52 15.00
CA GLN A 7 -12.55 6.85 15.94
C GLN A 7 -11.07 7.04 15.55
N ALA A 8 -10.72 6.90 14.28
CA ALA A 8 -9.36 7.10 13.80
C ALA A 8 -8.88 8.54 13.94
N LYS A 9 -9.76 9.53 13.72
CA LYS A 9 -9.45 10.96 13.94
C LYS A 9 -9.16 11.25 15.41
N GLU A 10 -9.98 10.72 16.33
CA GLU A 10 -9.83 10.90 17.77
C GLU A 10 -8.57 10.23 18.32
N THR A 11 -8.28 9.01 17.88
CA THR A 11 -7.10 8.25 18.36
C THR A 11 -5.85 8.50 17.54
N ASN A 12 -5.89 9.47 16.62
CA ASN A 12 -4.84 9.77 15.64
C ASN A 12 -4.24 8.51 15.01
N SER A 13 -5.13 7.61 14.58
CA SER A 13 -4.82 6.30 14.04
C SER A 13 -5.12 6.26 12.54
N LEU A 14 -4.61 5.24 11.87
CA LEU A 14 -4.90 4.94 10.48
C LEU A 14 -5.96 3.84 10.40
N ILE A 15 -6.61 3.76 9.25
CA ILE A 15 -7.61 2.75 8.98
C ILE A 15 -7.02 1.77 7.96
N ALA A 16 -6.81 0.52 8.36
CA ALA A 16 -6.43 -0.55 7.46
C ALA A 16 -7.68 -1.14 6.78
N ILE A 17 -7.63 -1.25 5.47
CA ILE A 17 -8.66 -1.81 4.59
C ILE A 17 -7.99 -2.92 3.77
N GLY A 18 -7.99 -4.15 4.29
CA GLY A 18 -7.12 -5.20 3.76
C GLY A 18 -5.64 -4.76 3.86
N ASP A 19 -4.95 -4.74 2.72
CA ASP A 19 -3.55 -4.31 2.62
C ASP A 19 -3.39 -2.79 2.40
N LEU A 20 -4.49 -2.07 2.21
CA LEU A 20 -4.49 -0.62 2.04
C LEU A 20 -4.56 0.07 3.40
N ILE A 21 -3.88 1.21 3.50
CA ILE A 21 -3.86 2.04 4.70
C ILE A 21 -4.41 3.42 4.34
N TYR A 22 -5.54 3.78 4.92
CA TYR A 22 -6.12 5.11 4.80
C TYR A 22 -5.70 5.99 5.97
N ASN A 23 -5.23 7.19 5.66
CA ASN A 23 -4.93 8.21 6.64
C ASN A 23 -6.02 9.29 6.64
N PRO A 24 -6.81 9.40 7.73
CA PRO A 24 -7.92 10.36 7.80
C PRO A 24 -7.47 11.81 8.01
N GLN A 25 -6.20 12.08 8.34
CA GLN A 25 -5.69 13.43 8.59
C GLN A 25 -5.36 14.17 7.30
N ASN A 26 -4.77 13.45 6.33
CA ASN A 26 -4.38 14.00 5.04
C ASN A 26 -5.19 13.42 3.87
N GLN A 27 -6.24 12.65 4.17
CA GLN A 27 -7.17 12.07 3.19
C GLN A 27 -6.46 11.26 2.09
N THR A 28 -5.35 10.59 2.44
CA THR A 28 -4.51 9.85 1.50
C THR A 28 -4.60 8.35 1.76
N LEU A 29 -4.66 7.57 0.68
CA LEU A 29 -4.59 6.10 0.71
C LEU A 29 -3.18 5.63 0.36
N TYR A 30 -2.70 4.61 1.05
CA TYR A 30 -1.37 4.06 0.87
C TYR A 30 -1.42 2.56 0.64
N LYS A 31 -0.53 2.06 -0.22
CA LYS A 31 -0.20 0.63 -0.37
C LYS A 31 1.29 0.45 -0.19
N GLN A 32 1.71 -0.40 0.76
CA GLN A 32 3.13 -0.71 0.99
C GLN A 32 4.03 0.55 1.08
N ALA A 33 3.54 1.63 1.72
CA ALA A 33 4.17 2.94 1.86
C ALA A 33 4.19 3.86 0.61
N ALA A 34 3.63 3.46 -0.53
CA ALA A 34 3.38 4.34 -1.67
C ALA A 34 1.99 4.99 -1.56
N SER A 35 1.90 6.31 -1.77
CA SER A 35 0.61 7.01 -1.85
C SER A 35 -0.07 6.70 -3.18
N ILE A 36 -1.37 6.43 -3.13
CA ILE A 36 -2.21 6.24 -4.30
C ILE A 36 -2.92 7.56 -4.58
N ASP A 37 -2.83 8.03 -5.83
CA ASP A 37 -3.60 9.19 -6.27
C ASP A 37 -5.06 8.79 -6.50
N ILE A 38 -5.98 9.51 -5.87
CA ILE A 38 -7.40 9.19 -5.86
C ILE A 38 -8.17 10.49 -6.02
N GLU A 39 -9.17 10.48 -6.92
CA GLU A 39 -10.05 11.63 -7.09
C GLU A 39 -10.73 12.00 -5.75
N PRO A 40 -10.78 13.30 -5.38
CA PRO A 40 -11.36 13.75 -4.10
C PRO A 40 -12.75 13.22 -3.82
N ARG A 41 -13.62 13.14 -4.83
CA ARG A 41 -14.98 12.58 -4.73
C ARG A 41 -15.02 11.10 -4.35
N THR A 42 -14.01 10.34 -4.78
CA THR A 42 -13.88 8.93 -4.41
C THR A 42 -13.44 8.80 -2.95
N ILE A 43 -12.59 9.72 -2.47
CA ILE A 43 -12.23 9.82 -1.06
C ILE A 43 -13.45 10.18 -0.20
N GLU A 44 -14.24 11.17 -0.61
CA GLU A 44 -15.48 11.54 0.10
C GLU A 44 -16.44 10.34 0.23
N LEU A 45 -16.58 9.54 -0.85
CA LEU A 45 -17.36 8.30 -0.81
C LEU A 45 -16.78 7.28 0.16
N LEU A 46 -15.46 7.08 0.14
CA LEU A 46 -14.79 6.16 1.06
C LEU A 46 -14.98 6.59 2.51
N GLU A 47 -14.77 7.86 2.83
CA GLU A 47 -14.97 8.43 4.16
C GLU A 47 -16.41 8.22 4.64
N LEU A 48 -17.40 8.50 3.78
CA LEU A 48 -18.80 8.30 4.14
C LEU A 48 -19.10 6.83 4.45
N LEU A 49 -18.56 5.89 3.67
CA LEU A 49 -18.71 4.46 3.93
C LEU A 49 -18.02 4.03 5.24
N LEU A 50 -16.89 4.66 5.59
CA LEU A 50 -16.15 4.40 6.83
C LEU A 50 -16.87 4.92 8.09
N THR A 51 -17.79 5.88 7.97
CA THR A 51 -18.65 6.29 9.09
C THR A 51 -19.73 5.26 9.43
N SER A 52 -20.11 4.43 8.44
CA SER A 52 -21.27 3.55 8.51
C SER A 52 -20.91 2.06 8.33
N VAL A 53 -19.72 1.67 8.77
CA VAL A 53 -19.20 0.30 8.59
C VAL A 53 -20.14 -0.73 9.22
N GLY A 54 -20.42 -1.79 8.46
CA GLY A 54 -21.30 -2.86 8.89
C GLY A 54 -22.79 -2.51 8.86
N GLN A 55 -23.20 -1.40 8.22
CA GLN A 55 -24.60 -1.07 7.93
C GLN A 55 -24.75 -0.61 6.47
N PRO A 56 -25.84 -0.99 5.77
CA PRO A 56 -26.09 -0.49 4.42
C PRO A 56 -26.42 1.00 4.44
N LEU A 57 -25.72 1.79 3.63
CA LEU A 57 -26.05 3.18 3.33
C LEU A 57 -26.89 3.25 2.05
N SER A 58 -28.02 3.95 2.13
CA SER A 58 -28.91 4.12 0.98
C SER A 58 -28.26 4.97 -0.12
N ALA A 59 -28.65 4.72 -1.37
CA ALA A 59 -28.15 5.51 -2.50
C ALA A 59 -28.50 7.00 -2.36
N GLU A 60 -29.69 7.31 -1.85
CA GLU A 60 -30.17 8.68 -1.62
C GLU A 60 -29.33 9.36 -0.53
N THR A 61 -29.09 8.69 0.60
CA THR A 61 -28.23 9.20 1.67
C THR A 61 -26.82 9.51 1.17
N ILE A 62 -26.24 8.64 0.35
CA ILE A 62 -24.89 8.86 -0.19
C ILE A 62 -24.87 10.06 -1.16
N ILE A 63 -25.85 10.15 -2.05
CA ILE A 63 -25.96 11.26 -3.01
C ILE A 63 -26.14 12.59 -2.27
N ASP A 64 -27.06 12.64 -1.31
CA ASP A 64 -27.34 13.85 -0.54
C ASP A 64 -26.12 14.28 0.28
N SER A 65 -25.37 13.35 0.86
CA SER A 65 -24.20 13.66 1.68
C SER A 65 -23.03 14.21 0.86
N ILE A 66 -22.74 13.62 -0.30
CA ILE A 66 -21.54 13.94 -1.09
C ILE A 66 -21.79 15.07 -2.10
N TRP A 67 -22.98 15.12 -2.72
CA TRP A 67 -23.30 16.12 -3.75
C TRP A 67 -24.18 17.26 -3.25
N GLN A 68 -24.89 17.09 -2.14
CA GLN A 68 -25.83 18.09 -1.59
C GLN A 68 -26.83 18.60 -2.63
N SER A 69 -27.18 17.77 -3.61
CA SER A 69 -27.99 18.14 -4.76
C SER A 69 -28.91 17.01 -5.17
N LYS A 70 -30.20 17.33 -5.30
CA LYS A 70 -31.25 16.39 -5.72
C LYS A 70 -31.21 16.06 -7.21
N TYR A 71 -30.38 16.75 -7.99
CA TYR A 71 -30.28 16.58 -9.45
C TYR A 71 -29.29 15.50 -9.88
N ILE A 72 -28.60 14.87 -8.94
CA ILE A 72 -27.62 13.82 -9.23
C ILE A 72 -28.34 12.50 -9.42
N SER A 73 -28.15 11.90 -10.58
CA SER A 73 -28.76 10.61 -10.89
C SER A 73 -28.07 9.47 -10.14
N LYS A 74 -28.83 8.39 -9.88
CA LYS A 74 -28.29 7.15 -9.30
C LYS A 74 -27.13 6.57 -10.12
N ASN A 75 -27.08 6.84 -11.43
CA ASN A 75 -26.01 6.39 -12.31
C ASN A 75 -24.64 7.00 -11.94
N VAL A 76 -24.60 8.26 -11.50
CA VAL A 76 -23.36 8.91 -11.06
C VAL A 76 -22.78 8.19 -9.84
N LEU A 77 -23.65 7.83 -8.88
CA LEU A 77 -23.24 7.04 -7.72
C LEU A 77 -22.77 5.64 -8.14
N THR A 78 -23.51 4.96 -9.01
CA THR A 78 -23.12 3.62 -9.50
C THR A 78 -21.74 3.65 -10.16
N ASN A 79 -21.47 4.64 -11.02
CA ASN A 79 -20.15 4.82 -11.63
C ASN A 79 -19.06 5.03 -10.58
N ARG A 80 -19.32 5.86 -9.56
CA ARG A 80 -18.35 6.12 -8.50
C ARG A 80 -18.06 4.89 -7.63
N ILE A 81 -19.09 4.08 -7.35
CA ILE A 81 -18.94 2.79 -6.66
C ILE A 81 -18.09 1.83 -7.51
N SER A 82 -18.32 1.78 -8.82
CA SER A 82 -17.51 0.97 -9.74
C SER A 82 -16.06 1.43 -9.76
N THR A 83 -15.79 2.73 -9.79
CA THR A 83 -14.42 3.28 -9.68
C THR A 83 -13.75 2.87 -8.38
N LEU A 84 -14.44 2.98 -7.24
CA LEU A 84 -13.89 2.59 -5.95
C LEU A 84 -13.60 1.08 -5.87
N ARG A 85 -14.48 0.24 -6.43
CA ARG A 85 -14.24 -1.21 -6.54
C ARG A 85 -13.06 -1.55 -7.44
N ALA A 86 -12.94 -0.88 -8.59
CA ALA A 86 -11.82 -1.08 -9.49
C ALA A 86 -10.49 -0.74 -8.80
N LEU A 87 -10.45 0.36 -8.04
CA LEU A 87 -9.30 0.71 -7.22
C LEU A 87 -8.97 -0.40 -6.21
N PHE A 88 -9.96 -0.90 -5.48
CA PHE A 88 -9.70 -2.01 -4.54
C PHE A 88 -9.19 -3.26 -5.24
N GLN A 89 -9.72 -3.60 -6.42
CA GLN A 89 -9.31 -4.77 -7.18
C GLN A 89 -7.90 -4.64 -7.75
N GLU A 90 -7.53 -3.45 -8.24
CA GLU A 90 -6.19 -3.15 -8.75
C GLU A 90 -5.15 -3.20 -7.62
N GLN A 91 -5.50 -2.60 -6.47
CA GLN A 91 -4.58 -2.48 -5.36
C GLN A 91 -4.54 -3.72 -4.46
N MET A 92 -5.58 -4.54 -4.44
CA MET A 92 -5.66 -5.77 -3.64
C MET A 92 -6.26 -6.90 -4.48
N PRO A 93 -5.51 -7.46 -5.46
CA PRO A 93 -6.04 -8.45 -6.39
C PRO A 93 -6.52 -9.75 -5.72
N GLU A 94 -5.91 -10.10 -4.58
CA GLU A 94 -6.29 -11.27 -3.76
C GLU A 94 -7.61 -11.08 -3.00
N LEU A 95 -8.06 -9.83 -2.83
CA LEU A 95 -9.29 -9.50 -2.13
C LEU A 95 -10.40 -9.15 -3.12
N ASP A 96 -11.53 -9.85 -3.02
CA ASP A 96 -12.69 -9.58 -3.86
C ASP A 96 -13.36 -8.24 -3.46
N ALA A 97 -13.23 -7.24 -4.34
CA ALA A 97 -13.78 -5.91 -4.13
C ALA A 97 -15.32 -5.91 -3.96
N THR A 98 -16.04 -6.89 -4.52
CA THR A 98 -17.49 -7.00 -4.39
C THR A 98 -17.92 -7.53 -3.02
N LYS A 99 -17.06 -8.31 -2.36
CA LYS A 99 -17.26 -8.77 -0.97
C LYS A 99 -16.85 -7.72 0.05
N LEU A 100 -15.92 -6.84 -0.31
CA LEU A 100 -15.53 -5.69 0.51
C LEU A 100 -16.61 -4.60 0.47
N LEU A 101 -17.03 -4.17 -0.71
CA LEU A 101 -18.09 -3.19 -0.91
C LEU A 101 -19.29 -3.85 -1.58
N VAL A 102 -20.23 -4.31 -0.76
CA VAL A 102 -21.39 -5.11 -1.18
C VAL A 102 -22.53 -4.20 -1.62
N THR A 103 -23.22 -4.56 -2.70
CA THR A 103 -24.50 -3.92 -3.07
C THR A 103 -25.66 -4.77 -2.56
N TYR A 104 -26.55 -4.14 -1.79
CA TYR A 104 -27.85 -4.71 -1.44
C TYR A 104 -28.94 -4.03 -2.27
N PRO A 105 -29.58 -4.73 -3.22
CA PRO A 105 -30.64 -4.16 -4.04
C PRO A 105 -31.71 -3.47 -3.20
N ARG A 106 -32.09 -2.24 -3.58
CA ARG A 106 -33.06 -1.37 -2.88
C ARG A 106 -32.64 -0.88 -1.48
N LYS A 107 -31.59 -1.42 -0.87
CA LYS A 107 -31.08 -0.97 0.44
C LYS A 107 -29.86 -0.05 0.30
N GLY A 108 -29.03 -0.26 -0.72
CA GLY A 108 -27.86 0.55 -1.03
C GLY A 108 -26.54 -0.22 -0.90
N TYR A 109 -25.52 0.40 -0.32
CA TYR A 109 -24.14 -0.10 -0.33
C TYR A 109 -23.63 -0.35 1.08
N PHE A 110 -22.90 -1.44 1.25
CA PHE A 110 -22.43 -1.91 2.54
C PHE A 110 -20.93 -2.14 2.50
N LEU A 111 -20.21 -1.49 3.41
CA LEU A 111 -18.78 -1.74 3.60
C LEU A 111 -18.59 -2.83 4.65
N ASN A 112 -17.96 -3.93 4.23
CA ASN A 112 -17.79 -5.12 5.05
C ASN A 112 -16.72 -4.90 6.13
N PRO A 113 -17.06 -5.07 7.43
CA PRO A 113 -16.11 -4.90 8.52
C PRO A 113 -14.99 -5.94 8.57
N ALA A 114 -15.12 -7.08 7.88
CA ALA A 114 -14.17 -8.19 8.00
C ALA A 114 -12.73 -7.82 7.63
N ASN A 115 -12.55 -6.84 6.74
CA ASN A 115 -11.23 -6.40 6.28
C ASN A 115 -10.84 -5.02 6.85
N LEU A 116 -11.52 -4.56 7.90
CA LEU A 116 -11.29 -3.24 8.48
C LEU A 116 -10.70 -3.34 9.88
N SER A 117 -9.61 -2.62 10.12
CA SER A 117 -9.02 -2.49 11.44
C SER A 117 -8.40 -1.11 11.65
N LEU A 118 -8.29 -0.69 12.90
CA LEU A 118 -7.55 0.51 13.26
C LEU A 118 -6.10 0.13 13.57
N THR A 119 -5.16 0.87 13.00
CA THR A 119 -3.74 0.66 13.24
C THR A 119 -3.06 1.99 13.55
N LYS A 120 -2.00 1.96 14.35
CA LYS A 120 -1.15 3.14 14.52
C LYS A 120 -0.09 3.14 13.43
N TRP A 121 0.33 4.32 12.99
CA TRP A 121 1.49 4.43 12.09
C TRP A 121 2.71 3.87 12.82
N ILE A 122 3.07 2.62 12.53
CA ILE A 122 4.38 2.08 12.88
C ILE A 122 5.30 2.65 11.81
N SER A 123 5.91 3.80 12.09
CA SER A 123 7.11 4.17 11.36
C SER A 123 8.01 2.95 11.44
N LYS A 124 8.41 2.43 10.28
CA LYS A 124 9.44 1.40 10.17
C LYS A 124 10.71 2.02 10.73
N SER A 125 10.85 2.07 12.05
CA SER A 125 12.14 2.15 12.69
C SER A 125 12.86 0.94 12.14
N ARG A 126 13.86 1.24 11.32
CA ARG A 126 14.95 0.35 10.98
C ARG A 126 15.28 -0.37 12.29
N SER A 127 14.83 -1.62 12.43
CA SER A 127 15.25 -2.46 13.54
C SER A 127 16.72 -2.76 13.25
N SER A 128 17.55 -1.80 13.62
CA SER A 128 18.96 -2.03 13.89
C SER A 128 18.95 -3.12 14.94
N SER A 129 19.37 -4.31 14.52
CA SER A 129 19.89 -5.31 15.42
C SER A 129 20.95 -4.64 16.28
N ILE A 130 20.60 -4.25 17.50
CA ILE A 130 21.57 -4.09 18.58
C ILE A 130 21.42 -5.36 19.40
N GLN A 131 22.14 -6.41 18.97
CA GLN A 131 22.63 -7.38 19.94
C GLN A 131 23.71 -6.67 20.75
N LEU A 132 23.33 -6.22 21.94
CA LEU A 132 24.28 -5.84 22.98
C LEU A 132 24.83 -7.14 23.55
N VAL A 133 25.88 -7.65 22.92
CA VAL A 133 26.69 -8.73 23.51
C VAL A 133 27.38 -8.13 24.73
N GLN A 134 26.91 -8.47 25.93
CA GLN A 134 27.65 -8.22 27.16
C GLN A 134 28.82 -9.22 27.23
N VAL A 135 29.99 -8.85 26.70
CA VAL A 135 31.24 -9.54 27.05
C VAL A 135 31.72 -8.94 28.35
N HIS A 136 31.45 -9.63 29.45
CA HIS A 136 32.09 -9.33 30.72
C HIS A 136 33.54 -9.85 30.73
N GLN A 137 34.38 -8.93 31.19
CA GLN A 137 35.66 -9.07 31.88
C GLN A 137 36.94 -9.37 31.10
N ALA A 138 37.78 -8.34 31.17
CA ALA A 138 39.21 -8.34 31.01
C ALA A 138 39.88 -9.21 32.08
N ASP A 139 40.86 -9.99 31.63
CA ASP A 139 42.13 -10.13 32.34
C ASP A 139 43.26 -9.87 31.35
N LYS A 140 44.21 -9.05 31.79
CA LYS A 140 45.35 -8.49 31.05
C LYS A 140 46.63 -9.25 31.50
N PRO A 141 47.82 -8.86 31.02
CA PRO A 141 48.50 -9.15 29.74
C PRO A 141 49.72 -10.09 29.91
N SER A 142 50.31 -10.57 28.81
CA SER A 142 51.79 -10.58 28.69
C SER A 142 52.31 -10.92 27.28
N LEU A 143 53.20 -10.04 26.81
CA LEU A 143 54.41 -10.28 26.01
C LEU A 143 54.30 -10.49 24.47
N ILE A 144 54.63 -9.38 23.78
CA ILE A 144 55.29 -9.25 22.45
C ILE A 144 56.74 -9.79 22.52
N PRO A 145 57.57 -9.83 21.44
CA PRO A 145 57.35 -9.68 19.98
C PRO A 145 58.16 -10.67 19.08
N PHE A 146 57.82 -10.80 17.80
CA PHE A 146 58.77 -11.11 16.69
C PHE A 146 58.00 -10.97 15.34
N VAL A 147 58.10 -9.86 14.58
CA VAL A 147 59.12 -9.48 13.58
C VAL A 147 59.18 -10.39 12.34
N GLN A 148 59.27 -9.71 11.19
CA GLN A 148 59.41 -10.12 9.76
C GLN A 148 58.07 -10.30 9.03
N CYS A 149 57.60 -9.39 8.16
CA CYS A 149 58.23 -8.65 7.05
C CYS A 149 58.99 -9.58 6.11
N PHE A 150 58.42 -9.90 4.94
CA PHE A 150 59.09 -9.96 3.62
C PHE A 150 57.96 -10.19 2.59
N SER A 151 57.55 -9.17 1.84
CA SER A 151 58.08 -8.81 0.51
C SER A 151 57.39 -9.54 -0.64
N SER A 152 56.68 -8.73 -1.43
CA SER A 152 56.75 -8.66 -2.89
C SER A 152 56.34 -9.85 -3.77
N LEU A 153 55.52 -9.46 -4.77
CA LEU A 153 55.56 -9.92 -6.16
C LEU A 153 55.04 -11.35 -6.40
N ARG A 154 54.29 -11.69 -7.45
CA ARG A 154 54.00 -11.08 -8.75
C ARG A 154 53.03 -12.03 -9.48
N LEU A 155 52.46 -11.55 -10.59
CA LEU A 155 51.86 -12.30 -11.71
C LEU A 155 50.42 -12.76 -11.44
N GLY A 156 49.39 -12.33 -12.17
CA GLY A 156 49.35 -11.99 -13.59
C GLY A 156 48.85 -13.22 -14.36
N TRP A 157 47.55 -13.25 -14.68
CA TRP A 157 47.05 -14.07 -15.77
C TRP A 157 45.80 -13.44 -16.41
N ASP A 158 46.03 -12.93 -17.61
CA ASP A 158 45.09 -12.72 -18.70
C ASP A 158 44.59 -14.07 -19.27
N GLY A 159 43.38 -14.07 -19.84
CA GLY A 159 42.82 -15.15 -20.65
C GLY A 159 41.31 -14.96 -20.83
N ASN A 160 40.81 -14.20 -21.81
CA ASN A 160 40.79 -14.41 -23.27
C ASN A 160 39.64 -15.33 -23.76
N CYS A 161 39.12 -14.95 -24.92
CA CYS A 161 38.21 -15.63 -25.86
C CYS A 161 36.72 -15.68 -25.44
N GLY A 162 35.76 -15.20 -26.23
CA GLY A 162 35.75 -14.92 -27.67
C GLY A 162 34.64 -15.74 -28.33
N ASN A 163 33.75 -15.05 -29.07
CA ASN A 163 32.92 -15.47 -30.22
C ASN A 163 31.59 -14.69 -30.20
N SER A 164 31.43 -13.55 -30.90
CA SER A 164 31.27 -13.39 -32.36
C SER A 164 29.80 -13.63 -32.83
N PRO A 165 29.37 -13.22 -34.05
CA PRO A 165 28.44 -12.07 -34.20
C PRO A 165 27.25 -12.27 -35.19
N THR A 166 26.21 -11.41 -35.10
CA THR A 166 25.28 -10.92 -36.19
C THR A 166 24.41 -11.94 -36.98
N PRO A 167 23.53 -11.57 -37.95
CA PRO A 167 22.79 -10.31 -38.26
C PRO A 167 21.27 -10.47 -38.65
N LEU A 168 20.55 -9.33 -38.71
CA LEU A 168 19.56 -8.85 -39.72
C LEU A 168 18.44 -9.75 -40.31
N ALA A 169 17.19 -9.29 -40.18
CA ALA A 169 16.19 -9.09 -41.27
C ALA A 169 15.00 -8.26 -40.71
N CYS A 170 14.61 -7.06 -41.17
CA CYS A 170 14.13 -6.56 -42.48
C CYS A 170 12.67 -6.91 -42.86
N LYS A 171 11.85 -5.82 -42.96
CA LYS A 171 10.79 -5.50 -43.95
C LYS A 171 9.32 -5.89 -43.63
N HIS A 172 8.44 -4.86 -43.56
CA HIS A 172 7.37 -4.48 -44.53
C HIS A 172 6.04 -5.24 -44.19
N GLU A 173 4.81 -4.76 -44.38
CA GLU A 173 4.21 -3.65 -45.12
C GLU A 173 2.74 -3.46 -44.65
N THR A 174 2.14 -2.42 -45.20
CA THR A 174 0.79 -1.85 -45.10
C THR A 174 -0.47 -2.72 -45.31
N ASN A 175 -1.59 -2.14 -44.85
CA ASN A 175 -2.97 -2.15 -45.38
C ASN A 175 -3.90 -3.36 -45.12
N TYR A 176 -4.95 -3.10 -44.33
CA TYR A 176 -6.33 -3.09 -44.83
C TYR A 176 -7.18 -2.11 -44.01
#